data_AF-A0A1Y5CV07-F1
#
_entry.id   AF-A0A1Y5CV07-F1
#
_cell.length_a   1.000
_cell.length_b   1.000
_cell.length_c   1.000
_cell.angle_alpha   90.00
_cell.angle_beta   90.00
_cell.angle_gamma   90.00
#
_symmetry.space_group_name_H-M   'P 1'
#
loop_
_entity.id
_entity.type
_entity.pdbx_description
1 polymer ?
#
loop_
_entity_poly.entity_id
_entity_poly.type
_entity_poly.pdbx_seq_one_letter_code
_entity_poly.pdbx_strand_id
1 'polypeptide(L)'
;MFPNWQLVSISLIYIGLLFLIAFLGDKYRHQLAKQGQSVIYALTLGVYCTSWSFLGTTGQASSNFLSHIPIYIGPIIIFVFAWPFIQRIIRVSLKLNLTSIADLLAARFGKSHNLAILVTLVAFVGTMPYIALQLKAMVYSFQQLQVDQSLSRWHIGLVVSLVLAGFTVLFGIRHIDVTERHPGVMLAIAFESLIKIAAFVAVGLFVCFSLFDSPLDLWQQSGANLKLDQQMNVDNFSANIAMLVIVMAAFLSLPRQFQVMIVELKDQKDTWLSRRVFPIYLLIFAFFA
;
A
#
# COMPACT_ATOMS: atom_id res chain seq x y z
N MET A 1 -2.00 -26.96 1.70
CA MET A 1 -0.80 -26.77 0.87
C MET A 1 -1.17 -27.07 -0.58
N PHE A 2 -0.58 -26.38 -1.55
CA PHE A 2 -0.92 -26.46 -2.97
C PHE A 2 0.27 -26.92 -3.85
N PRO A 3 0.02 -27.71 -4.91
CA PRO A 3 1.00 -28.00 -5.95
C PRO A 3 1.57 -26.74 -6.62
N ASN A 4 2.85 -26.76 -6.99
CA ASN A 4 3.55 -25.62 -7.59
C ASN A 4 2.86 -25.08 -8.85
N TRP A 5 2.37 -25.97 -9.73
CA TRP A 5 1.63 -25.57 -10.93
C TRP A 5 0.37 -24.75 -10.62
N GLN A 6 -0.37 -25.11 -9.56
CA GLN A 6 -1.58 -24.39 -9.18
C GLN A 6 -1.25 -22.97 -8.71
N LEU A 7 -0.24 -22.83 -7.85
CA LEU A 7 0.20 -21.52 -7.35
C LEU A 7 0.69 -20.61 -8.48
N VAL A 8 1.49 -21.16 -9.41
CA VAL A 8 1.97 -20.42 -10.59
C VAL A 8 0.81 -20.02 -11.49
N SER A 9 -0.12 -20.94 -11.77
CA SER A 9 -1.27 -20.67 -12.65
C SER A 9 -2.17 -19.59 -12.07
N ILE A 10 -2.51 -19.67 -10.79
CA ILE A 10 -3.33 -18.66 -10.10
C ILE A 10 -2.63 -17.30 -10.13
N SER A 11 -1.32 -17.26 -9.87
CA SER A 11 -0.54 -16.02 -9.90
C SER A 11 -0.52 -15.40 -11.29
N LEU A 12 -0.29 -16.19 -12.34
CA LEU A 12 -0.29 -15.71 -13.72
C LEU A 12 -1.66 -15.24 -14.18
N ILE A 13 -2.74 -15.97 -13.83
CA ILE A 13 -4.11 -15.55 -14.12
C ILE A 13 -4.42 -14.23 -13.43
N TYR A 14 -4.03 -14.08 -12.15
CA TYR A 14 -4.25 -12.85 -11.40
C TYR A 14 -3.50 -11.67 -11.98
N ILE A 15 -2.21 -11.85 -12.33
CA ILE A 15 -1.41 -10.82 -13.00
C ILE A 15 -2.00 -10.46 -14.37
N GLY A 16 -2.42 -11.47 -15.14
CA GLY A 16 -3.11 -11.29 -16.42
C GLY A 16 -4.43 -10.53 -16.28
N LEU A 17 -5.18 -10.76 -15.21
CA LEU A 17 -6.40 -10.02 -14.89
C LEU A 17 -6.09 -8.56 -14.56
N LEU A 18 -5.08 -8.29 -13.72
CA LEU A 18 -4.64 -6.93 -13.43
C LEU A 18 -4.16 -6.20 -14.70
N PHE A 19 -3.44 -6.91 -15.57
CA PHE A 19 -3.02 -6.41 -16.88
C PHE A 19 -4.23 -6.05 -17.75
N LEU A 20 -5.22 -6.94 -17.83
CA LEU A 20 -6.44 -6.72 -18.59
C LEU A 20 -7.20 -5.49 -18.08
N ILE A 21 -7.32 -5.34 -16.76
CA ILE A 21 -7.97 -4.20 -16.12
C ILE A 21 -7.20 -2.90 -16.42
N ALA A 22 -5.87 -2.93 -16.34
CA ALA A 22 -5.06 -1.77 -16.70
C ALA A 22 -5.26 -1.37 -18.18
N PHE A 23 -5.21 -2.35 -19.09
CA PHE A 23 -5.44 -2.13 -20.51
C PHE A 23 -6.86 -1.58 -20.81
N LEU A 24 -7.88 -2.12 -20.15
CA LEU A 24 -9.25 -1.62 -20.27
C LEU A 24 -9.39 -0.19 -19.69
N GLY A 25 -8.70 0.11 -18.59
CA GLY A 25 -8.66 1.44 -17.99
C GLY A 25 -8.06 2.49 -18.92
N ASP A 26 -7.00 2.13 -19.65
CA ASP A 26 -6.42 3.00 -20.68
C ASP A 26 -7.37 3.16 -21.87
N LYS A 27 -8.00 2.08 -22.35
CA LYS A 27 -8.94 2.11 -23.48
C LYS A 27 -10.21 2.92 -23.21
N TYR A 28 -10.76 2.86 -22.00
CA TYR A 28 -12.01 3.52 -21.61
C TYR A 28 -11.81 4.78 -20.75
N ARG A 29 -10.62 5.40 -20.82
CA ARG A 29 -10.23 6.58 -20.02
C ARG A 29 -11.29 7.69 -19.98
N HIS A 30 -11.95 7.98 -21.10
CA HIS A 30 -12.94 9.07 -21.19
C HIS A 30 -14.25 8.80 -20.43
N GLN A 31 -14.66 7.54 -20.30
CA GLN A 31 -15.88 7.17 -19.56
C GLN A 31 -15.61 7.14 -18.05
N LEU A 32 -14.47 6.57 -17.64
CA LEU A 32 -14.06 6.51 -16.24
C LEU A 32 -13.88 7.90 -15.61
N ALA A 33 -13.36 8.85 -16.39
CA ALA A 33 -13.14 10.23 -15.97
C ALA A 33 -14.42 11.00 -15.61
N LYS A 34 -15.63 10.53 -15.99
CA LYS A 34 -16.89 11.26 -15.74
C LYS A 34 -17.66 10.79 -14.51
N GLN A 35 -17.57 9.52 -14.11
CA GLN A 35 -18.49 8.96 -13.11
C GLN A 35 -17.82 8.19 -11.95
N GLY A 36 -16.57 7.72 -12.12
CA GLY A 36 -15.93 6.83 -11.13
C GLY A 36 -14.62 7.36 -10.53
N GLN A 37 -14.08 8.47 -11.04
CA GLN A 37 -12.71 8.90 -10.74
C GLN A 37 -12.44 9.12 -9.24
N SER A 38 -13.40 9.70 -8.51
CA SER A 38 -13.26 9.92 -7.06
C SER A 38 -13.20 8.62 -6.25
N VAL A 39 -13.95 7.58 -6.66
CA VAL A 39 -13.94 6.25 -6.01
C VAL A 39 -12.63 5.52 -6.34
N ILE A 40 -12.24 5.53 -7.63
CA ILE A 40 -10.99 4.93 -8.08
C ILE A 40 -9.83 5.56 -7.32
N TYR A 41 -9.76 6.89 -7.26
CA TYR A 41 -8.73 7.60 -6.52
C TYR A 41 -8.69 7.19 -5.04
N ALA A 42 -9.84 7.15 -4.37
CA ALA A 42 -9.91 6.77 -2.97
C ALA A 42 -9.44 5.33 -2.71
N LEU A 43 -9.78 4.39 -3.58
CA LEU A 43 -9.32 3.00 -3.51
C LEU A 43 -7.84 2.86 -3.86
N THR A 44 -7.32 3.69 -4.76
CA THR A 44 -5.91 3.64 -5.17
C THR A 44 -4.98 3.99 -4.01
N LEU A 45 -5.40 4.83 -3.07
CA LEU A 45 -4.65 5.09 -1.84
C LEU A 45 -4.39 3.82 -1.01
N GLY A 46 -5.18 2.75 -1.24
CA GLY A 46 -4.96 1.43 -0.67
C GLY A 46 -3.64 0.77 -1.06
N VAL A 47 -2.84 1.35 -1.97
CA VAL A 47 -1.42 1.02 -2.19
C VAL A 47 -0.60 1.09 -0.91
N TYR A 48 -1.07 1.84 0.09
CA TYR A 48 -0.49 1.83 1.43
C TYR A 48 -0.46 0.43 2.04
N CYS A 49 -1.52 -0.36 1.86
CA CYS A 49 -1.59 -1.74 2.31
C CYS A 49 -0.84 -2.65 1.34
N THR A 50 0.39 -2.96 1.71
CA THR A 50 1.32 -3.82 0.95
C THR A 50 1.48 -5.18 1.61
N SER A 51 2.36 -6.03 1.09
CA SER A 51 2.71 -7.29 1.74
C SER A 51 3.16 -7.11 3.20
N TRP A 52 3.68 -5.92 3.55
CA TRP A 52 3.98 -5.54 4.94
C TRP A 52 2.73 -5.48 5.82
N SER A 53 1.58 -5.05 5.30
CA SER A 53 0.31 -5.03 6.05
C SER A 53 -0.30 -6.42 6.21
N PHE A 54 0.06 -7.38 5.36
CA PHE A 54 -0.44 -8.75 5.48
C PHE A 54 0.43 -9.63 6.37
N LEU A 55 1.76 -9.49 6.28
CA LEU A 55 2.71 -10.34 7.00
C LEU A 55 3.43 -9.60 8.15
N GLY A 56 3.78 -8.34 7.92
CA GLY A 56 4.55 -7.54 8.86
C GLY A 56 3.70 -7.10 10.04
N THR A 57 2.55 -6.47 9.80
CA THR A 57 1.69 -5.97 10.88
C THR A 57 1.03 -7.09 11.67
N THR A 58 0.64 -8.19 11.03
CA THR A 58 0.09 -9.39 11.69
C THR A 58 1.16 -10.08 12.54
N GLY A 59 2.39 -10.21 12.03
CA GLY A 59 3.53 -10.70 12.81
C GLY A 59 3.90 -9.79 13.99
N GLN A 60 3.81 -8.46 13.79
CA GLN A 60 3.93 -7.49 14.87
C GLN A 60 2.81 -7.64 15.90
N ALA A 61 1.55 -7.73 15.49
CA ALA A 61 0.42 -7.94 16.40
C ALA A 61 0.55 -9.23 17.24
N SER A 62 1.11 -10.29 16.65
CA SER A 62 1.37 -11.54 17.38
C SER A 62 2.42 -11.41 18.50
N SER A 63 3.40 -10.52 18.34
CA SER A 63 4.53 -10.35 19.27
C SER A 63 4.35 -9.15 20.20
N ASN A 64 3.89 -8.02 19.67
CA ASN A 64 3.59 -6.78 20.37
C ASN A 64 2.26 -6.21 19.88
N PHE A 65 1.21 -6.43 20.68
CA PHE A 65 -0.19 -6.23 20.31
C PHE A 65 -0.48 -4.77 19.94
N LEU A 66 0.13 -3.80 20.62
CA LEU A 66 -0.12 -2.37 20.35
C LEU A 66 0.76 -1.78 19.24
N SER A 67 1.85 -2.46 18.85
CA SER A 67 2.87 -1.87 17.96
C SER A 67 2.41 -1.65 16.51
N HIS A 68 1.39 -2.38 16.06
CA HIS A 68 0.85 -2.26 14.70
C HIS A 68 -0.16 -1.11 14.56
N ILE A 69 -0.78 -0.65 15.65
CA ILE A 69 -1.84 0.36 15.65
C ILE A 69 -1.38 1.70 15.04
N PRO A 70 -0.19 2.26 15.38
CA PRO A 70 0.30 3.51 14.79
C PRO A 70 0.40 3.48 13.26
N ILE A 71 0.63 2.29 12.67
CA ILE A 71 0.76 2.10 11.22
C ILE A 71 -0.56 2.45 10.52
N TYR A 72 -1.69 2.09 11.10
CA TYR A 72 -3.01 2.38 10.54
C TYR A 72 -3.56 3.73 10.99
N ILE A 73 -3.35 4.10 12.26
CA ILE A 73 -3.87 5.36 12.82
C ILE A 73 -3.16 6.59 12.24
N GLY A 74 -1.85 6.52 11.95
CA GLY A 74 -1.09 7.66 11.44
C GLY A 74 -1.72 8.29 10.19
N PRO A 75 -1.93 7.55 9.09
CA PRO A 75 -2.59 8.08 7.91
C PRO A 75 -4.05 8.50 8.16
N ILE A 76 -4.79 7.83 9.04
CA ILE A 76 -6.15 8.24 9.43
C ILE A 76 -6.14 9.65 10.03
N ILE A 77 -5.24 9.93 10.98
CA ILE A 77 -5.09 11.25 11.60
C ILE A 77 -4.76 12.31 10.53
N ILE A 78 -3.87 12.00 9.59
CA ILE A 78 -3.53 12.91 8.50
C ILE A 78 -4.77 13.24 7.66
N PHE A 79 -5.57 12.26 7.27
CA PHE A 79 -6.75 12.49 6.44
C PHE A 79 -7.88 13.20 7.19
N VAL A 80 -8.01 12.98 8.50
CA VAL A 80 -9.05 13.62 9.32
C VAL A 80 -8.68 15.05 9.69
N PHE A 81 -7.47 15.27 10.22
CA PHE A 81 -7.04 16.56 10.79
C PHE A 81 -6.18 17.39 9.83
N ALA A 82 -5.26 16.76 9.10
CA ALA A 82 -4.35 17.44 8.17
C ALA A 82 -4.90 17.53 6.73
N TRP A 83 -6.22 17.40 6.53
CA TRP A 83 -6.85 17.49 5.22
C TRP A 83 -6.53 18.79 4.46
N PRO A 84 -6.59 19.99 5.06
CA PRO A 84 -6.25 21.24 4.36
C PRO A 84 -4.79 21.27 3.90
N PHE A 85 -3.90 20.60 4.64
CA PHE A 85 -2.48 20.48 4.29
C PHE A 85 -2.28 19.61 3.05
N ILE A 86 -2.92 18.43 2.99
CA ILE A 86 -2.91 17.58 1.78
C ILE A 86 -3.45 18.34 0.57
N GLN A 87 -4.60 19.03 0.74
CA GLN A 87 -5.22 19.83 -0.32
C GLN A 87 -4.32 20.96 -0.82
N ARG A 88 -3.53 21.57 0.07
CA ARG A 88 -2.55 22.60 -0.29
C ARG A 88 -1.40 21.99 -1.10
N ILE A 89 -0.85 20.85 -0.68
CA ILE A 89 0.20 20.15 -1.44
C ILE A 89 -0.30 19.82 -2.85
N ILE A 90 -1.47 19.18 -2.95
CA ILE A 90 -2.09 18.81 -4.22
C ILE A 90 -2.23 20.02 -5.14
N ARG A 91 -2.77 21.13 -4.62
CA ARG A 91 -2.97 22.35 -5.42
C ARG A 91 -1.65 22.92 -5.95
N VAL A 92 -0.60 22.93 -5.12
CA VAL A 92 0.73 23.41 -5.51
C VAL A 92 1.33 22.49 -6.58
N SER A 93 1.26 21.18 -6.39
CA SER A 93 1.78 20.20 -7.35
C SER A 93 1.06 20.26 -8.70
N LEU A 94 -0.27 20.41 -8.69
CA LEU A 94 -1.05 20.59 -9.93
C LEU A 94 -0.73 21.91 -10.64
N LYS A 95 -0.55 23.01 -9.89
CA LYS A 95 -0.24 24.32 -10.47
C LYS A 95 1.17 24.39 -11.08
N LEU A 96 2.12 23.67 -10.48
CA LEU A 96 3.53 23.67 -10.89
C LEU A 96 3.93 22.43 -11.73
N ASN A 97 2.98 21.56 -12.08
CA ASN A 97 3.21 20.29 -12.79
C ASN A 97 4.36 19.47 -12.18
N LEU A 98 4.36 19.34 -10.85
CA LEU A 98 5.40 18.60 -10.14
C LEU A 98 5.19 17.09 -10.31
N THR A 99 6.27 16.38 -10.65
CA THR A 99 6.25 14.94 -10.94
C THR A 99 6.78 14.08 -9.81
N SER A 100 7.37 14.67 -8.77
CA SER A 100 7.94 13.93 -7.65
C SER A 100 7.93 14.74 -6.34
N ILE A 101 8.21 14.06 -5.23
CA ILE A 101 8.41 14.72 -3.94
C ILE A 101 9.68 15.59 -3.92
N ALA A 102 10.71 15.20 -4.68
CA ALA A 102 11.92 15.97 -4.84
C ALA A 102 11.63 17.33 -5.51
N ASP A 103 10.77 17.33 -6.54
CA ASP A 103 10.35 18.55 -7.23
C ASP A 103 9.55 19.46 -6.30
N LEU A 104 8.67 18.90 -5.46
CA LEU A 104 7.93 19.67 -4.47
C LEU A 104 8.84 20.34 -3.46
N LEU A 105 9.82 19.63 -2.92
CA LEU A 105 10.77 20.21 -1.98
C LEU A 105 11.64 21.26 -2.67
N ALA A 106 12.16 20.98 -3.87
CA ALA A 106 12.96 21.94 -4.62
C ALA A 106 12.17 23.22 -4.94
N ALA A 107 10.92 23.11 -5.41
CA ALA A 107 10.06 24.24 -5.70
C ALA A 107 9.73 25.08 -4.46
N ARG A 108 9.62 24.45 -3.28
CA ARG A 108 9.39 25.15 -2.00
C ARG A 108 10.62 25.94 -1.54
N PHE A 109 11.83 25.44 -1.79
CA PHE A 109 13.09 26.07 -1.37
C PHE A 109 13.81 26.82 -2.51
N GLY A 110 13.04 27.55 -3.34
CA GLY A 110 13.62 28.45 -4.34
C GLY A 110 14.16 27.77 -5.60
N LYS A 111 13.58 26.61 -6.00
CA LYS A 111 14.02 25.79 -7.15
C LYS A 111 15.49 25.33 -7.05
N SER A 112 15.96 25.04 -5.84
CA SER A 112 17.31 24.52 -5.62
C SER A 112 17.48 23.13 -6.26
N HIS A 113 18.30 23.06 -7.31
CA HIS A 113 18.62 21.81 -8.00
C HIS A 113 19.37 20.82 -7.10
N ASN A 114 20.30 21.32 -6.28
CA ASN A 114 21.06 20.49 -5.34
C ASN A 114 20.16 19.80 -4.31
N LEU A 115 19.10 20.49 -3.85
CA LEU A 115 18.12 19.89 -2.95
C LEU A 115 17.33 18.78 -3.65
N ALA A 116 16.94 18.98 -4.90
CA ALA A 116 16.24 17.97 -5.69
C ALA A 116 17.09 16.69 -5.84
N ILE A 117 18.38 16.83 -6.16
CA ILE A 117 19.32 15.71 -6.27
C ILE A 117 19.42 14.96 -4.94
N LEU A 118 19.62 15.68 -3.83
CA LEU A 118 19.77 15.08 -2.51
C LEU A 118 18.51 14.28 -2.13
N VAL A 119 17.33 14.88 -2.28
CA VAL A 119 16.05 14.20 -1.97
C VAL A 119 15.86 12.97 -2.85
N THR A 120 16.19 13.07 -4.14
CA THR A 120 16.08 11.95 -5.09
C THR A 120 17.01 10.80 -4.68
N LEU A 121 18.27 11.08 -4.33
CA LEU A 121 19.21 10.06 -3.86
C LEU A 121 18.73 9.39 -2.56
N VAL A 122 18.26 10.18 -1.60
CA VAL A 122 17.72 9.65 -0.34
C VAL A 122 16.49 8.77 -0.59
N ALA A 123 15.57 9.22 -1.44
CA ALA A 123 14.39 8.45 -1.83
C ALA A 123 14.77 7.15 -2.58
N PHE A 124 15.75 7.20 -3.47
CA PHE A 124 16.25 6.05 -4.21
C PHE A 124 16.89 5.01 -3.27
N VAL A 125 17.85 5.44 -2.45
CA VAL A 125 18.52 4.56 -1.48
C VAL A 125 17.53 4.01 -0.45
N GLY A 126 16.56 4.81 0.00
CA GLY A 126 15.53 4.37 0.95
C GLY A 126 14.50 3.39 0.37
N THR A 127 14.18 3.50 -0.93
CA THR A 127 13.22 2.60 -1.59
C THR A 127 13.83 1.25 -1.97
N MET A 128 15.15 1.19 -2.22
CA MET A 128 15.85 -0.05 -2.58
C MET A 128 15.68 -1.20 -1.56
N PRO A 129 15.98 -1.04 -0.25
CA PRO A 129 15.77 -2.11 0.73
C PRO A 129 14.28 -2.43 0.90
N TYR A 130 13.41 -1.43 0.73
CA TYR A 130 11.98 -1.64 0.80
C TYR A 130 11.48 -2.56 -0.31
N ILE A 131 11.91 -2.37 -1.57
CA ILE A 131 11.58 -3.27 -2.68
C ILE A 131 12.11 -4.69 -2.40
N ALA A 132 13.33 -4.82 -1.87
CA ALA A 132 13.90 -6.11 -1.50
C ALA A 132 13.06 -6.83 -0.42
N LEU A 133 12.56 -6.11 0.58
CA LEU A 133 11.66 -6.66 1.59
C LEU A 133 10.31 -7.11 1.00
N GLN A 134 9.74 -6.34 0.06
CA GLN A 134 8.50 -6.73 -0.61
C GLN A 134 8.68 -8.00 -1.46
N LEU A 135 9.80 -8.11 -2.18
CA LEU A 135 10.15 -9.31 -2.94
C LEU A 135 10.35 -10.52 -2.01
N LYS A 136 11.08 -10.33 -0.91
CA LYS A 136 11.26 -11.37 0.12
C LYS A 136 9.92 -11.85 0.67
N ALA A 137 8.99 -10.95 0.92
CA ALA A 137 7.65 -11.29 1.38
C ALA A 137 6.89 -12.15 0.36
N MET A 138 6.92 -11.79 -0.93
CA MET A 138 6.29 -12.61 -1.98
C MET A 138 6.88 -14.02 -2.05
N VAL A 139 8.22 -14.12 -2.04
CA VAL A 139 8.91 -15.42 -2.07
C VAL A 139 8.56 -16.25 -0.83
N TYR A 140 8.55 -15.63 0.35
CA TYR A 140 8.19 -16.29 1.61
C TYR A 140 6.75 -16.82 1.59
N SER A 141 5.78 -16.01 1.19
CA SER A 141 4.39 -16.43 1.04
C SER A 141 4.24 -17.60 0.07
N PHE A 142 4.96 -17.55 -1.05
CA PHE A 142 4.94 -18.63 -2.03
C PHE A 142 5.52 -19.92 -1.44
N GLN A 143 6.65 -19.85 -0.71
CA GLN A 143 7.25 -21.02 -0.05
C GLN A 143 6.32 -21.68 0.98
N GLN A 144 5.60 -20.88 1.78
CA GLN A 144 4.73 -21.39 2.84
C GLN A 144 3.53 -22.19 2.30
N LEU A 145 3.12 -21.92 1.05
CA LEU A 145 1.96 -22.55 0.43
C LEU A 145 2.27 -23.82 -0.34
N GLN A 146 3.55 -24.11 -0.65
CA GLN A 146 3.94 -25.27 -1.46
C GLN A 146 3.75 -26.58 -0.71
N VAL A 147 3.24 -27.59 -1.39
CA VAL A 147 3.30 -28.99 -0.91
C VAL A 147 4.74 -29.50 -1.00
N ASP A 148 5.36 -29.36 -2.16
CA ASP A 148 6.72 -29.81 -2.42
C ASP A 148 7.67 -28.62 -2.52
N GLN A 149 8.61 -28.52 -1.59
CA GLN A 149 9.67 -27.49 -1.59
C GLN A 149 10.77 -27.79 -2.65
N SER A 150 10.40 -28.36 -3.79
CA SER A 150 11.31 -28.68 -4.88
C SER A 150 11.90 -27.43 -5.55
N LEU A 151 11.18 -26.29 -5.47
CA LEU A 151 11.64 -25.02 -6.01
C LEU A 151 12.45 -24.26 -4.96
N SER A 152 13.76 -24.13 -5.21
CA SER A 152 14.62 -23.31 -4.36
C SER A 152 14.17 -21.84 -4.35
N ARG A 153 14.33 -21.20 -3.17
CA ARG A 153 13.99 -19.79 -2.90
C ARG A 153 14.50 -18.84 -3.98
N TRP A 154 15.71 -19.10 -4.48
CA TRP A 154 16.36 -18.24 -5.47
C TRP A 154 15.66 -18.28 -6.83
N HIS A 155 15.20 -19.45 -7.27
CA HIS A 155 14.44 -19.59 -8.53
C HIS A 155 13.11 -18.83 -8.46
N ILE A 156 12.39 -18.95 -7.34
CA ILE A 156 11.12 -18.24 -7.13
C ILE A 156 11.37 -16.72 -7.16
N GLY A 157 12.40 -16.25 -6.44
CA GLY A 157 12.76 -14.83 -6.44
C GLY A 157 13.12 -14.31 -7.83
N LEU A 158 13.87 -15.08 -8.62
CA LEU A 158 14.24 -14.73 -9.99
C LEU A 158 13.01 -14.62 -10.90
N VAL A 159 12.12 -15.63 -10.88
CA VAL A 159 10.89 -15.63 -11.69
C VAL A 159 10.00 -14.44 -11.31
N VAL A 160 9.76 -14.22 -10.02
CA VAL A 160 8.96 -13.08 -9.54
C VAL A 160 9.59 -11.76 -9.99
N SER A 161 10.91 -11.62 -9.90
CA SER A 161 11.62 -10.41 -10.36
C SER A 161 11.46 -10.17 -11.86
N LEU A 162 11.62 -11.22 -12.69
CA LEU A 162 11.46 -11.10 -14.13
C LEU A 162 10.04 -10.69 -14.52
N VAL A 163 9.04 -11.27 -13.85
CA VAL A 163 7.63 -10.91 -14.08
C VAL A 163 7.36 -9.46 -13.69
N LEU A 164 7.83 -9.01 -12.51
CA LEU A 164 7.71 -7.62 -12.07
C LEU A 164 8.47 -6.65 -12.98
N ALA A 165 9.65 -7.02 -13.45
CA ALA A 165 10.43 -6.23 -14.40
C ALA A 165 9.69 -6.10 -15.74
N GLY A 166 9.15 -7.20 -16.28
CA GLY A 166 8.34 -7.19 -17.48
C GLY A 166 7.10 -6.30 -17.35
N PHE A 167 6.38 -6.41 -16.22
CA PHE A 167 5.24 -5.54 -15.92
C PHE A 167 5.65 -4.06 -15.87
N THR A 168 6.77 -3.76 -15.20
CA THR A 168 7.32 -2.41 -15.09
C THR A 168 7.69 -1.83 -16.45
N VAL A 169 8.30 -2.62 -17.34
CA VAL A 169 8.64 -2.18 -18.71
C VAL A 169 7.38 -1.92 -19.53
N LEU A 170 6.41 -2.82 -19.49
CA LEU A 170 5.19 -2.75 -20.30
C LEU A 170 4.29 -1.56 -19.93
N PHE A 171 4.24 -1.17 -18.66
CA PHE A 171 3.39 -0.05 -18.21
C PHE A 171 4.17 1.23 -17.91
N GLY A 172 5.46 1.13 -17.56
CA GLY A 172 6.28 2.28 -17.19
C GLY A 172 6.99 2.97 -18.35
N ILE A 173 7.35 2.25 -19.42
CA ILE A 173 8.11 2.81 -20.57
C ILE A 173 7.17 3.15 -21.75
N ARG A 174 5.90 2.73 -21.69
CA ARG A 174 4.97 2.81 -22.82
C ARG A 174 4.56 4.23 -23.20
N HIS A 175 4.74 5.20 -22.32
CA HIS A 175 4.50 6.62 -22.59
C HIS A 175 5.79 7.39 -22.30
N ILE A 176 6.45 7.87 -23.37
CA ILE A 176 7.73 8.60 -23.30
C ILE A 176 7.54 9.98 -22.64
N ASP A 177 6.29 10.45 -22.55
CA ASP A 177 5.96 11.72 -21.95
C ASP A 177 5.82 11.57 -20.42
N VAL A 178 6.78 12.11 -19.68
CA VAL A 178 6.83 12.09 -18.21
C VAL A 178 5.63 12.83 -17.58
N THR A 179 4.87 13.58 -18.38
CA THR A 179 3.63 14.27 -17.97
C THR A 179 2.36 13.46 -18.24
N GLU A 180 2.43 12.35 -18.97
CA GLU A 180 1.27 11.50 -19.22
C GLU A 180 0.95 10.65 -17.98
N ARG A 181 -0.24 10.90 -17.42
CA ARG A 181 -0.80 10.15 -16.30
C ARG A 181 -1.24 8.75 -16.74
N HIS A 182 -1.20 7.80 -15.82
CA HIS A 182 -1.43 6.36 -16.07
C HIS A 182 -2.80 5.88 -15.53
N PRO A 183 -3.93 6.22 -16.20
CA PRO A 183 -5.27 5.88 -15.71
C PRO A 183 -5.50 4.38 -15.59
N GLY A 184 -4.94 3.56 -16.49
CA GLY A 184 -5.01 2.11 -16.43
C GLY A 184 -4.36 1.54 -15.19
N VAL A 185 -3.16 2.02 -14.86
CA VAL A 185 -2.43 1.60 -13.64
C VAL A 185 -3.23 1.95 -12.39
N MET A 186 -3.80 3.16 -12.33
CA MET A 186 -4.64 3.59 -11.21
C MET A 186 -5.89 2.70 -11.04
N LEU A 187 -6.53 2.30 -12.14
CA LEU A 187 -7.68 1.40 -12.09
C LEU A 187 -7.29 -0.01 -11.61
N ALA A 188 -6.19 -0.55 -12.11
CA ALA A 188 -5.69 -1.87 -11.69
C ALA A 188 -5.36 -1.89 -10.20
N ILE A 189 -4.74 -0.82 -9.70
CA ILE A 189 -4.44 -0.67 -8.28
C ILE A 189 -5.73 -0.55 -7.45
N ALA A 190 -6.71 0.26 -7.89
CA ALA A 190 -7.99 0.38 -7.17
C ALA A 190 -8.71 -0.97 -7.05
N PHE A 191 -8.67 -1.78 -8.12
CA PHE A 191 -9.19 -3.14 -8.12
C PHE A 191 -8.40 -4.07 -7.20
N GLU A 192 -7.07 -4.00 -7.25
CA GLU A 192 -6.19 -4.75 -6.33
C GLU A 192 -6.52 -4.44 -4.87
N SER A 193 -6.72 -3.16 -4.52
CA SER A 193 -7.13 -2.72 -3.19
C SER A 193 -8.49 -3.27 -2.76
N LEU A 194 -9.45 -3.40 -3.67
CA LEU A 194 -10.74 -4.03 -3.38
C LEU A 194 -10.56 -5.53 -3.07
N ILE A 195 -9.77 -6.24 -3.87
CA ILE A 195 -9.46 -7.66 -3.64
C ILE A 195 -8.73 -7.85 -2.32
N LYS A 196 -7.79 -6.96 -1.99
CA LYS A 196 -7.07 -6.95 -0.71
C LYS A 196 -8.01 -6.88 0.48
N ILE A 197 -8.96 -5.94 0.48
CA ILE A 197 -9.99 -5.88 1.55
C ILE A 197 -10.78 -7.18 1.58
N ALA A 198 -11.32 -7.62 0.44
CA ALA A 198 -12.19 -8.78 0.40
C ALA A 198 -11.48 -10.03 0.93
N ALA A 199 -10.22 -10.25 0.52
CA ALA A 199 -9.39 -11.35 0.99
C ALA A 199 -9.10 -11.23 2.49
N PHE A 200 -8.76 -10.05 2.98
CA PHE A 200 -8.43 -9.85 4.38
C PHE A 200 -9.63 -10.04 5.31
N VAL A 201 -10.79 -9.51 4.92
CA VAL A 201 -12.07 -9.73 5.62
C VAL A 201 -12.45 -11.21 5.58
N ALA A 202 -12.33 -11.87 4.43
CA ALA A 202 -12.65 -13.30 4.31
C ALA A 202 -11.76 -14.17 5.23
N VAL A 203 -10.46 -13.90 5.27
CA VAL A 203 -9.53 -14.60 6.17
C VAL A 203 -9.88 -14.30 7.63
N GLY A 204 -10.14 -13.05 7.99
CA GLY A 204 -10.52 -12.68 9.35
C GLY A 204 -11.81 -13.35 9.82
N LEU A 205 -12.85 -13.36 8.98
CA LEU A 205 -14.11 -14.05 9.27
C LEU A 205 -13.91 -15.57 9.37
N PHE A 206 -13.12 -16.17 8.48
CA PHE A 206 -12.81 -17.60 8.53
C PHE A 206 -12.09 -17.95 9.84
N VAL A 207 -11.12 -17.15 10.27
CA VAL A 207 -10.45 -17.39 11.55
C VAL A 207 -11.45 -17.26 12.71
N CYS A 208 -12.23 -16.18 12.78
CA CYS A 208 -13.16 -15.92 13.88
C CYS A 208 -14.31 -16.93 14.04
N PHE A 209 -14.74 -17.60 12.96
CA PHE A 209 -15.93 -18.46 12.97
C PHE A 209 -15.66 -19.92 12.58
N SER A 210 -14.53 -20.23 11.93
CA SER A 210 -14.19 -21.62 11.55
C SER A 210 -13.03 -22.18 12.36
N LEU A 211 -12.06 -21.35 12.78
CA LEU A 211 -11.01 -21.78 13.71
C LEU A 211 -11.41 -21.59 15.17
N PHE A 212 -12.11 -20.49 15.46
CA PHE A 212 -12.67 -20.18 16.77
C PHE A 212 -14.19 -20.19 16.71
N ASP A 213 -14.85 -20.47 17.83
CA ASP A 213 -16.31 -20.53 17.89
C ASP A 213 -16.95 -19.12 17.89
N SER A 214 -16.21 -18.10 18.35
CA SER A 214 -16.64 -16.71 18.30
C SER A 214 -15.48 -15.71 18.39
N PRO A 215 -15.68 -14.42 18.00
CA PRO A 215 -14.70 -13.37 18.23
C PRO A 215 -14.33 -13.18 19.71
N LEU A 216 -15.27 -13.45 20.63
CA LEU A 216 -15.04 -13.38 22.08
C LEU A 216 -14.14 -14.52 22.55
N ASP A 217 -14.34 -15.71 22.00
CA ASP A 217 -13.51 -16.88 22.28
C ASP A 217 -12.08 -16.66 21.77
N LEU A 218 -11.91 -16.09 20.57
CA LEU A 218 -10.60 -15.64 20.08
C LEU A 218 -9.94 -14.64 21.02
N TRP A 219 -10.68 -13.63 21.52
CA TRP A 219 -10.13 -12.66 22.47
C TRP A 219 -9.66 -13.33 23.77
N GLN A 220 -10.46 -14.25 24.32
CA GLN A 220 -10.12 -14.98 25.54
C GLN A 220 -8.91 -15.89 25.36
N GLN A 221 -8.87 -16.68 24.28
CA GLN A 221 -7.79 -17.63 24.01
C GLN A 221 -6.48 -16.95 23.59
N SER A 222 -6.55 -15.75 23.00
CA SER A 222 -5.34 -15.00 22.59
C SER A 222 -4.48 -14.50 23.75
N GLY A 223 -5.03 -14.51 24.97
CA GLY A 223 -4.40 -13.87 26.14
C GLY A 223 -4.31 -12.36 26.00
N ALA A 224 -5.18 -11.74 25.18
CA ALA A 224 -5.15 -10.31 24.88
C ALA A 224 -5.09 -9.45 26.14
N ASN A 225 -5.87 -9.77 27.17
CA ASN A 225 -5.88 -9.02 28.44
C ASN A 225 -4.50 -9.00 29.11
N LEU A 226 -3.82 -10.16 29.21
CA LEU A 226 -2.48 -10.23 29.80
C LEU A 226 -1.43 -9.51 28.96
N LYS A 227 -1.52 -9.61 27.62
CA LYS A 227 -0.62 -8.92 26.70
C LYS A 227 -0.82 -7.40 26.74
N LEU A 228 -2.07 -6.94 26.83
CA LEU A 228 -2.43 -5.54 27.03
C LEU A 228 -1.86 -5.04 28.35
N ASP A 229 -2.11 -5.72 29.46
CA ASP A 229 -1.62 -5.30 30.78
C ASP A 229 -0.07 -5.23 30.83
N GLN A 230 0.62 -6.19 30.22
CA GLN A 230 2.10 -6.17 30.13
C GLN A 230 2.63 -5.07 29.21
N GLN A 231 1.85 -4.63 28.22
CA GLN A 231 2.26 -3.64 27.23
C GLN A 231 1.83 -2.22 27.57
N MET A 232 0.91 -2.03 28.52
CA MET A 232 0.45 -0.73 29.03
C MET A 232 1.46 -0.09 30.01
N ASN A 233 2.73 -0.07 29.61
CA ASN A 233 3.82 0.61 30.31
C ASN A 233 4.20 1.90 29.57
N VAL A 234 4.74 2.88 30.31
CA VAL A 234 5.09 4.21 29.80
C VAL A 234 6.07 4.14 28.61
N ASP A 235 7.04 3.22 28.66
CA ASP A 235 8.03 3.05 27.59
C ASP A 235 7.39 2.64 26.27
N ASN A 236 6.47 1.65 26.29
CA ASN A 236 5.74 1.21 25.10
C ASN A 236 4.82 2.29 24.57
N PHE A 237 4.17 3.07 25.45
CA PHE A 237 3.34 4.19 25.04
C PHE A 237 4.16 5.27 24.31
N SER A 238 5.33 5.63 24.87
CA SER A 238 6.23 6.60 24.25
C SER A 238 6.75 6.12 22.89
N ALA A 239 7.12 4.84 22.78
CA ALA A 239 7.55 4.21 21.54
C ALA A 239 6.44 4.21 20.48
N ASN A 240 5.19 3.94 20.87
CA ASN A 240 4.03 3.97 19.97
C ASN A 240 3.74 5.39 19.46
N ILE A 241 3.88 6.41 20.30
CA ILE A 241 3.75 7.81 19.86
C ILE A 241 4.87 8.18 18.89
N ALA A 242 6.12 7.81 19.20
CA ALA A 242 7.25 8.05 18.30
C ALA A 242 7.01 7.36 16.93
N MET A 243 6.56 6.10 16.96
CA MET A 243 6.19 5.35 15.77
C MET A 243 5.06 6.01 14.99
N LEU A 244 4.04 6.56 15.67
CA LEU A 244 2.94 7.29 15.03
C LEU A 244 3.46 8.49 14.24
N VAL A 245 4.33 9.30 14.84
CA VAL A 245 4.93 10.47 14.17
C VAL A 245 5.78 10.02 12.98
N ILE A 246 6.59 8.97 13.13
CA ILE A 246 7.40 8.40 12.05
C ILE A 246 6.51 7.91 10.90
N VAL A 247 5.44 7.19 11.19
CA VAL A 247 4.50 6.69 10.19
C VAL A 247 3.80 7.84 9.46
N MET A 248 3.40 8.89 10.18
CA MET A 248 2.79 10.07 9.57
C MET A 248 3.76 10.75 8.59
N ALA A 249 5.01 10.91 8.98
CA ALA A 249 6.05 11.46 8.11
C ALA A 249 6.33 10.53 6.91
N ALA A 250 6.47 9.23 7.15
CA ALA A 250 6.72 8.21 6.13
C ALA A 250 5.58 8.13 5.10
N PHE A 251 4.32 8.20 5.55
CA PHE A 251 3.16 8.17 4.68
C PHE A 251 3.20 9.29 3.63
N LEU A 252 3.58 10.50 4.05
CA LEU A 252 3.69 11.67 3.18
C LEU A 252 4.98 11.69 2.34
N SER A 253 6.06 11.11 2.85
CA SER A 253 7.38 11.14 2.22
C SER A 253 7.65 10.00 1.25
N LEU A 254 6.90 8.89 1.36
CA LEU A 254 7.10 7.71 0.52
C LEU A 254 6.83 8.05 -0.96
N PRO A 255 7.82 7.88 -1.85
CA PRO A 255 7.71 8.29 -3.25
C PRO A 255 6.50 7.67 -3.96
N ARG A 256 6.25 6.38 -3.72
CA ARG A 256 5.09 5.67 -4.28
C ARG A 256 3.75 6.22 -3.79
N GLN A 257 3.64 6.55 -2.50
CA GLN A 257 2.41 7.14 -1.97
C GLN A 257 2.20 8.54 -2.52
N PHE A 258 3.27 9.33 -2.58
CA PHE A 258 3.25 10.66 -3.16
C PHE A 258 2.83 10.63 -4.63
N GLN A 259 3.36 9.70 -5.42
CA GLN A 259 2.99 9.51 -6.84
C GLN A 259 1.49 9.30 -6.99
N VAL A 260 0.93 8.33 -6.27
CA VAL A 260 -0.50 7.98 -6.35
C VAL A 260 -1.41 9.07 -5.80
N MET A 261 -1.04 9.66 -4.66
CA MET A 261 -1.86 10.66 -3.96
C MET A 261 -1.85 12.03 -4.63
N ILE A 262 -0.74 12.41 -5.27
CA ILE A 262 -0.54 13.79 -5.72
C ILE A 262 -0.28 13.88 -7.24
N VAL A 263 0.63 13.06 -7.77
CA VAL A 263 1.10 13.20 -9.17
C VAL A 263 0.06 12.66 -10.17
N GLU A 264 -0.53 11.50 -9.86
CA GLU A 264 -1.52 10.84 -10.71
C GLU A 264 -2.95 11.42 -10.56
N LEU A 265 -3.16 12.33 -9.60
CA LEU A 265 -4.47 12.96 -9.39
C LEU A 265 -4.80 13.91 -10.56
N LYS A 266 -6.00 13.74 -11.14
CA LYS A 266 -6.44 14.59 -12.26
C LYS A 266 -6.96 15.94 -11.81
N ASP A 267 -8.01 15.90 -11.00
CA ASP A 267 -8.73 17.08 -10.53
C ASP A 267 -8.80 17.06 -9.01
N GLN A 268 -8.56 18.22 -8.38
CA GLN A 268 -8.65 18.36 -6.93
C GLN A 268 -10.02 17.92 -6.38
N LYS A 269 -11.08 18.05 -7.19
CA LYS A 269 -12.44 17.64 -6.82
C LYS A 269 -12.54 16.15 -6.50
N ASP A 270 -11.78 15.29 -7.17
CA ASP A 270 -11.87 13.83 -6.99
C ASP A 270 -11.40 13.32 -5.62
N THR A 271 -10.70 14.18 -4.88
CA THR A 271 -10.16 13.86 -3.57
C THR A 271 -11.22 13.86 -2.46
N TRP A 272 -12.43 14.36 -2.70
CA TRP A 272 -13.41 14.52 -1.62
C TRP A 272 -13.80 13.19 -0.96
N LEU A 273 -13.93 12.11 -1.75
CA LEU A 273 -14.25 10.77 -1.24
C LEU A 273 -13.11 10.16 -0.44
N SER A 274 -11.86 10.43 -0.81
CA SER A 274 -10.71 9.83 -0.13
C SER A 274 -10.65 10.19 1.35
N ARG A 275 -11.16 11.38 1.72
CA ARG A 275 -11.25 11.79 3.14
C ARG A 275 -12.06 10.81 3.99
N ARG A 276 -13.04 10.11 3.43
CA ARG A 276 -13.89 9.16 4.15
C ARG A 276 -13.53 7.71 3.87
N VAL A 277 -13.36 7.38 2.59
CA VAL A 277 -13.17 5.98 2.17
C VAL A 277 -11.81 5.45 2.61
N PHE A 278 -10.74 6.25 2.52
CA PHE A 278 -9.40 5.77 2.87
C PHE A 278 -9.24 5.50 4.38
N PRO A 279 -9.72 6.36 5.30
CA PRO A 279 -9.75 6.00 6.71
C PRO A 279 -10.55 4.75 7.02
N ILE A 280 -11.73 4.56 6.41
CA ILE A 280 -12.54 3.35 6.59
C ILE A 280 -11.78 2.12 6.08
N TYR A 281 -11.13 2.22 4.92
CA TYR A 281 -10.27 1.17 4.36
C TYR A 281 -9.20 0.75 5.37
N LEU A 282 -8.50 1.70 5.99
CA LEU A 282 -7.47 1.41 6.98
C LEU A 282 -8.03 0.86 8.29
N LEU A 283 -9.21 1.30 8.73
CA LEU A 283 -9.86 0.74 9.92
C LEU A 283 -10.24 -0.72 9.73
N ILE A 284 -10.72 -1.10 8.55
CA ILE A 284 -11.01 -2.51 8.23
C ILE A 284 -9.71 -3.32 8.30
N PHE A 285 -8.62 -2.81 7.71
CA PHE A 285 -7.30 -3.43 7.81
C PHE A 285 -6.78 -3.50 9.24
N ALA A 286 -6.98 -2.47 10.05
CA ALA A 286 -6.54 -2.49 11.45
C ALA A 286 -7.35 -3.49 12.29
N PHE A 287 -8.64 -3.65 11.99
CA PHE A 287 -9.53 -4.53 12.75
C PHE A 287 -9.28 -6.02 12.48
N PHE A 288 -8.94 -6.38 11.23
CA PHE A 288 -8.71 -7.77 10.83
C PHE A 288 -7.23 -8.20 10.85
N ALA A 289 -6.30 -7.28 11.20
CA ALA A 289 -4.87 -7.57 11.33
C ALA A 289 -4.53 -8.14 12.70
#